data_AF-A0AAV2A7G9-F1
#
_entry.id   AF-A0AAV2A7G9-F1
#
_cell.length_a   1.000
_cell.length_b   1.000
_cell.length_c   1.000
_cell.angle_alpha   90.00
_cell.angle_beta   90.00
_cell.angle_gamma   90.00
#
_symmetry.space_group_name_H-M   'P 1'
#
loop_
_entity.id
_entity.type
_entity.pdbx_description
1 polymer ?
#
loop_
_entity_poly.entity_id
_entity_poly.type
_entity_poly.pdbx_seq_one_letter_code
_entity_poly.pdbx_strand_id
1 'polypeptide(L)'
;QIGTTLKDLVIAAAEGVWAYHTIQENHSFRSNDCASKLIQSCFDSKFTCARTKSEAVVVNVLTPIAMKELKDDLDKSNCITILNDASNHGNNKIYPILVRFFQPYVGVQVKILDLQDQPGETSDIIVDYLNQGLKDNNLTAKVVAFCGDNANVNFGGAARRGTNNVLTKLQSSLKKPLIGIGCGSHVIHNAIQSAADRLPLDYESIIVKIYSFFYIYTIRVEALKEFCAETETEYQQMLVYSKTRWLALMPALERILKMYQPLKNYFLSIEKCPLLLKNFFEDPTSELWLYFFFAQSASFHQPVLKLEGQTVSAIEAAKEINQLKDNLTQKQTNQFLPFMVRQLIVKSKDNVTDIDEEFVKRATTEFYQTSREYLEQWTCFLTKEMEIFYWADLKKVPAWEDVYKSLDVLIEKEFIGRYKDAAVFGEFSLICFAGTQLLFSNQKDIRLIDAEPQRRNSSRILIKDLEDVNFVDFYFEEQLIFWADVALEEIRCMHMNDPKNNKSIITTGLISPDGLAVDWMGKKLYFSDSETNRIEVSNLDGTYRKVLFWRDFDQPRSIALVLTDG
;
A
#
# COMPACT_ATOMS: atom_id res chain seq x y z
N GLN A 1 -28.20 -31.72 23.45
CA GLN A 1 -28.87 -31.45 22.17
C GLN A 1 -30.14 -30.66 22.47
N ILE A 2 -30.07 -29.33 22.38
CA ILE A 2 -31.27 -28.46 22.45
C ILE A 2 -31.68 -28.21 21.00
N GLY A 3 -32.95 -28.37 20.68
CA GLY A 3 -33.46 -28.27 19.31
C GLY A 3 -33.33 -26.86 18.74
N THR A 4 -32.23 -26.57 18.07
CA THR A 4 -32.04 -25.35 17.30
C THR A 4 -32.82 -25.47 16.00
N THR A 5 -33.78 -24.57 15.75
CA THR A 5 -34.50 -24.57 14.48
C THR A 5 -33.61 -24.00 13.37
N LEU A 6 -33.86 -24.37 12.11
CA LEU A 6 -33.16 -23.78 10.96
C LEU A 6 -33.26 -22.24 10.96
N LYS A 7 -34.41 -21.71 11.40
CA LYS A 7 -34.65 -20.27 11.51
C LYS A 7 -33.73 -19.60 12.54
N ASP A 8 -33.47 -20.26 13.67
CA ASP A 8 -32.57 -19.73 14.70
C ASP A 8 -31.10 -19.72 14.22
N LEU A 9 -30.70 -20.72 13.42
CA LEU A 9 -29.38 -20.75 12.79
C LEU A 9 -29.20 -19.62 11.76
N VAL A 10 -30.23 -19.34 10.96
CA VAL A 10 -30.22 -18.23 9.99
C VAL A 10 -30.10 -16.88 10.70
N ILE A 11 -30.83 -16.69 11.81
CA ILE A 11 -30.73 -15.46 12.61
C ILE A 11 -29.33 -15.34 13.22
N ALA A 12 -28.78 -16.41 13.81
CA ALA A 12 -27.44 -16.38 14.37
C ALA A 12 -26.36 -16.09 13.30
N ALA A 13 -26.51 -16.64 12.10
CA ALA A 13 -25.63 -16.33 10.97
C ALA A 13 -25.72 -14.85 10.57
N ALA A 14 -26.94 -14.28 10.47
CA ALA A 14 -27.13 -12.87 10.17
C ALA A 14 -26.50 -11.96 11.23
N GLU A 15 -26.64 -12.29 12.52
CA GLU A 15 -26.02 -11.53 13.61
C GLU A 15 -24.49 -11.64 13.59
N GLY A 16 -23.96 -12.81 13.23
CA GLY A 16 -22.53 -13.05 12.98
C GLY A 16 -21.98 -12.20 11.84
N VAL A 17 -22.66 -12.21 10.69
CA VAL A 17 -22.31 -11.39 9.52
C VAL A 17 -22.38 -9.90 9.86
N TRP A 18 -23.36 -9.47 10.64
CA TRP A 18 -23.46 -8.07 11.08
C TRP A 18 -22.30 -7.65 11.97
N ALA A 19 -21.93 -8.49 12.94
CA ALA A 19 -20.79 -8.24 13.81
C ALA A 19 -19.48 -8.20 12.99
N TYR A 20 -19.32 -9.12 12.04
CA TYR A 20 -18.19 -9.15 11.11
C TYR A 20 -18.11 -7.89 10.24
N HIS A 21 -19.22 -7.46 9.64
CA HIS A 21 -19.28 -6.21 8.88
C HIS A 21 -18.93 -4.99 9.74
N THR A 22 -19.42 -4.93 10.98
CA THR A 22 -19.10 -3.83 11.90
C THR A 22 -17.59 -3.69 12.12
N ILE A 23 -16.86 -4.81 12.29
CA ILE A 23 -15.41 -4.78 12.50
C ILE A 23 -14.64 -4.52 11.19
N GLN A 24 -15.08 -5.10 10.07
CA GLN A 24 -14.43 -4.93 8.77
C GLN A 24 -14.46 -3.46 8.32
N GLU A 25 -15.59 -2.77 8.55
CA GLU A 25 -15.77 -1.35 8.22
C GLU A 25 -15.29 -0.39 9.32
N ASN A 26 -14.62 -0.89 10.36
CA ASN A 26 -14.11 -0.10 11.48
C ASN A 26 -15.19 0.76 12.18
N HIS A 27 -16.43 0.29 12.21
CA HIS A 27 -17.53 0.99 12.85
C HIS A 27 -17.50 0.84 14.37
N SER A 28 -17.88 1.90 15.08
CA SER A 28 -18.08 1.82 16.52
C SER A 28 -19.27 0.92 16.84
N PHE A 29 -19.12 -0.02 17.78
CA PHE A 29 -20.26 -0.84 18.24
C PHE A 29 -21.42 0.00 18.81
N ARG A 30 -21.22 1.28 19.14
CA ARG A 30 -22.30 2.19 19.54
C ARG A 30 -23.32 2.43 18.41
N SER A 31 -22.91 2.40 17.14
CA SER A 31 -23.85 2.55 16.02
C SER A 31 -24.81 1.36 15.91
N ASN A 32 -24.42 0.19 16.41
CA ASN A 32 -25.22 -1.03 16.35
C ASN A 32 -26.50 -0.96 17.20
N ASP A 33 -26.55 -0.11 18.23
CA ASP A 33 -27.76 0.04 19.06
C ASP A 33 -28.94 0.63 18.25
N CYS A 34 -28.64 1.55 17.32
CA CYS A 34 -29.64 2.11 16.41
C CYS A 34 -29.88 1.20 15.20
N ALA A 35 -28.81 0.68 14.59
CA ALA A 35 -28.90 -0.16 13.40
C ALA A 35 -29.64 -1.48 13.65
N SER A 36 -29.41 -2.11 14.82
CA SER A 36 -30.10 -3.34 15.21
C SER A 36 -31.62 -3.15 15.30
N LYS A 37 -32.09 -2.02 15.84
CA LYS A 37 -33.54 -1.68 15.89
C LYS A 37 -34.13 -1.44 14.50
N LEU A 38 -33.36 -0.81 13.62
CA LEU A 38 -33.77 -0.62 12.23
C LEU A 38 -33.92 -1.98 11.54
N ILE A 39 -32.95 -2.89 11.70
CA ILE A 39 -32.99 -4.23 11.10
C ILE A 39 -34.16 -5.05 11.66
N GLN A 40 -34.41 -4.95 12.98
CA GLN A 40 -35.59 -5.56 13.61
C GLN A 40 -36.91 -5.10 12.98
N SER A 41 -36.99 -3.80 12.67
CA SER A 41 -38.22 -3.19 12.16
C SER A 41 -38.43 -3.45 10.67
N CYS A 42 -37.34 -3.51 9.90
CA CYS A 42 -37.39 -3.59 8.43
C CYS A 42 -37.27 -5.01 7.88
N PHE A 43 -36.62 -5.94 8.60
CA PHE A 43 -36.25 -7.25 8.04
C PHE A 43 -36.67 -8.44 8.91
N ASP A 44 -36.23 -8.50 10.18
CA ASP A 44 -36.62 -9.60 11.07
C ASP A 44 -36.70 -9.16 12.53
N SER A 45 -37.92 -9.19 13.09
CA SER A 45 -38.24 -8.87 14.49
C SER A 45 -37.41 -9.62 15.54
N LYS A 46 -36.81 -10.78 15.19
CA LYS A 46 -35.99 -11.59 16.11
C LYS A 46 -34.49 -11.26 16.07
N PHE A 47 -34.02 -10.47 15.10
CA PHE A 47 -32.63 -10.06 15.01
C PHE A 47 -32.24 -9.21 16.22
N THR A 48 -31.15 -9.50 16.94
CA THR A 48 -30.80 -8.78 18.18
C THR A 48 -29.30 -8.48 18.31
N CYS A 49 -28.62 -8.01 17.27
CA CYS A 49 -27.17 -7.72 17.31
C CYS A 49 -26.85 -6.26 17.65
N ALA A 50 -27.22 -5.82 18.86
CA ALA A 50 -26.82 -4.51 19.41
C ALA A 50 -25.40 -4.57 20.02
N ARG A 51 -24.89 -3.46 20.59
CA ARG A 51 -23.50 -3.31 21.03
C ARG A 51 -22.92 -4.52 21.77
N THR A 52 -23.55 -4.91 22.88
CA THR A 52 -23.04 -5.99 23.75
C THR A 52 -23.04 -7.35 23.08
N LYS A 53 -24.02 -7.63 22.22
CA LYS A 53 -24.06 -8.90 21.48
C LYS A 53 -23.02 -8.90 20.37
N SER A 54 -22.86 -7.79 19.64
CA SER A 54 -21.81 -7.66 18.63
C SER A 54 -20.42 -7.87 19.23
N GLU A 55 -20.14 -7.23 20.37
CA GLU A 55 -18.89 -7.40 21.11
C GLU A 55 -18.69 -8.87 21.54
N ALA A 56 -19.73 -9.50 22.11
CA ALA A 56 -19.65 -10.90 22.52
C ALA A 56 -19.43 -11.86 21.34
N VAL A 57 -20.04 -11.61 20.18
CA VAL A 57 -19.82 -12.39 18.95
C VAL A 57 -18.38 -12.22 18.47
N VAL A 58 -17.86 -10.99 18.45
CA VAL A 58 -16.48 -10.72 18.06
C VAL A 58 -15.52 -11.47 18.97
N VAL A 59 -15.61 -11.26 20.28
CA VAL A 59 -14.67 -11.83 21.28
C VAL A 59 -14.74 -13.35 21.35
N ASN A 60 -15.94 -13.93 21.35
CA ASN A 60 -16.10 -15.36 21.63
C ASN A 60 -16.22 -16.24 20.38
N VAL A 61 -16.46 -15.65 19.20
CA VAL A 61 -16.65 -16.41 17.95
C VAL A 61 -15.62 -16.01 16.90
N LEU A 62 -15.57 -14.73 16.52
CA LEU A 62 -14.71 -14.28 15.43
C LEU A 62 -13.23 -14.29 15.80
N THR A 63 -12.87 -13.84 17.01
CA THR A 63 -11.48 -13.80 17.47
C THR A 63 -10.83 -15.19 17.53
N PRO A 64 -11.44 -16.24 18.12
CA PRO A 64 -10.87 -17.59 18.09
C PRO A 64 -10.63 -18.14 16.68
N ILE A 65 -11.54 -17.85 15.74
CA ILE A 65 -11.40 -18.26 14.33
C ILE A 65 -10.23 -17.52 13.69
N ALA A 66 -10.19 -16.19 13.81
CA ALA A 66 -9.12 -15.37 13.26
C ALA A 66 -7.73 -15.74 13.81
N MET A 67 -7.64 -16.03 15.11
CA MET A 67 -6.38 -16.48 15.73
C MET A 67 -5.96 -17.87 15.24
N LYS A 68 -6.92 -18.77 14.99
CA LYS A 68 -6.64 -20.08 14.40
C LYS A 68 -6.14 -19.92 12.95
N GLU A 69 -6.81 -19.11 12.14
CA GLU A 69 -6.39 -18.82 10.77
C GLU A 69 -4.99 -18.21 10.72
N LEU A 70 -4.71 -17.21 11.58
CA LEU A 70 -3.38 -16.62 11.72
C LEU A 70 -2.33 -17.68 12.05
N LYS A 71 -2.63 -18.59 12.98
CA LYS A 71 -1.72 -19.67 13.35
C LYS A 71 -1.48 -20.63 12.19
N ASP A 72 -2.54 -21.08 11.51
CA ASP A 72 -2.45 -21.97 10.36
C ASP A 72 -1.62 -21.33 9.23
N ASP A 73 -1.75 -20.03 9.04
CA ASP A 73 -1.01 -19.26 8.04
C ASP A 73 0.46 -19.08 8.41
N LEU A 74 0.74 -18.78 9.68
CA LEU A 74 2.11 -18.70 10.20
C LEU A 74 2.79 -20.07 10.16
N ASP A 75 2.07 -21.16 10.40
CA ASP A 75 2.57 -22.53 10.34
C ASP A 75 3.01 -22.89 8.92
N LYS A 76 2.24 -22.50 7.89
CA LYS A 76 2.58 -22.65 6.47
C LYS A 76 3.72 -21.74 6.03
N SER A 77 3.91 -20.59 6.68
CA SER A 77 5.00 -19.68 6.35
C SER A 77 6.35 -20.24 6.81
N ASN A 78 7.34 -20.19 5.92
CA ASN A 78 8.73 -20.55 6.22
C ASN A 78 9.49 -19.44 6.94
N CYS A 79 9.19 -18.18 6.59
CA CYS A 79 9.96 -17.01 7.02
C CYS A 79 9.00 -15.90 7.45
N ILE A 80 9.36 -15.19 8.52
CA ILE A 80 8.62 -14.03 8.99
C ILE A 80 9.56 -12.85 9.25
N THR A 81 9.02 -11.65 9.09
CA THR A 81 9.62 -10.40 9.54
C THR A 81 8.84 -9.91 10.75
N ILE A 82 9.54 -9.49 11.80
CA ILE A 82 8.91 -8.84 12.96
C ILE A 82 8.97 -7.34 12.75
N LEU A 83 7.87 -6.64 13.00
CA LEU A 83 7.86 -5.19 13.07
C LEU A 83 7.44 -4.76 14.47
N ASN A 84 8.14 -3.77 15.00
CA ASN A 84 7.86 -3.19 16.31
C ASN A 84 8.10 -1.68 16.26
N ASP A 85 7.10 -0.92 16.68
CA ASP A 85 7.18 0.53 16.77
C ASP A 85 6.37 1.02 17.97
N ALA A 86 6.96 1.88 18.79
CA ALA A 86 6.32 2.31 20.03
C ALA A 86 5.26 3.39 19.76
N SER A 87 4.09 3.26 20.39
CA SER A 87 3.08 4.32 20.40
C SER A 87 2.91 4.90 21.79
N ASN A 88 2.73 6.22 21.88
CA ASN A 88 2.56 6.93 23.13
C ASN A 88 1.08 7.23 23.38
N HIS A 89 0.54 6.77 24.50
CA HIS A 89 -0.79 7.16 24.99
C HIS A 89 -0.68 7.74 26.41
N GLY A 90 -0.55 9.07 26.50
CA GLY A 90 -0.23 9.73 27.77
C GLY A 90 1.14 9.27 28.27
N ASN A 91 1.17 8.59 29.41
CA ASN A 91 2.40 8.04 30.01
C ASN A 91 2.65 6.57 29.65
N ASN A 92 1.71 5.92 28.95
CA ASN A 92 1.83 4.51 28.58
C ASN A 92 2.53 4.39 27.21
N LYS A 93 3.44 3.42 27.13
CA LYS A 93 4.13 3.04 25.89
C LYS A 93 3.55 1.72 25.40
N ILE A 94 2.75 1.78 24.35
CA ILE A 94 2.11 0.62 23.75
C ILE A 94 3.05 0.08 22.66
N TYR A 95 3.36 -1.22 22.73
CA TYR A 95 4.20 -1.91 21.77
C TYR A 95 3.40 -2.99 21.03
N PRO A 96 3.20 -2.85 19.70
CA PRO A 96 2.71 -3.92 18.86
C PRO A 96 3.85 -4.86 18.50
N ILE A 97 3.58 -6.17 18.53
CA ILE A 97 4.37 -7.17 17.81
C ILE A 97 3.62 -7.45 16.52
N LEU A 98 4.10 -6.94 15.40
CA LEU A 98 3.55 -7.25 14.09
C LEU A 98 4.38 -8.36 13.45
N VAL A 99 3.70 -9.29 12.79
CA VAL A 99 4.34 -10.31 11.96
C VAL A 99 3.97 -10.08 10.50
N ARG A 100 4.99 -10.03 9.66
CA ARG A 100 4.85 -9.93 8.21
C ARG A 100 5.36 -11.20 7.55
N PHE A 101 4.56 -11.75 6.66
CA PHE A 101 4.85 -12.99 5.94
C PHE A 101 4.23 -12.94 4.54
N PHE A 102 4.55 -13.92 3.70
CA PHE A 102 4.07 -14.00 2.33
C PHE A 102 3.27 -15.28 2.12
N GLN A 103 2.13 -15.16 1.46
CA GLN A 103 1.29 -16.28 1.03
C GLN A 103 1.21 -16.28 -0.50
N PRO A 104 1.50 -17.39 -1.20
CA PRO A 104 1.57 -17.42 -2.66
C PRO A 104 0.34 -16.86 -3.40
N TYR A 105 -0.87 -17.07 -2.87
CA TYR A 105 -2.13 -16.69 -3.52
C TYR A 105 -2.73 -15.38 -2.98
N VAL A 106 -2.24 -14.87 -1.85
CA VAL A 106 -2.79 -13.66 -1.19
C VAL A 106 -1.77 -12.52 -1.23
N GLY A 107 -0.48 -12.83 -1.33
CA GLY A 107 0.61 -11.88 -1.31
C GLY A 107 1.13 -11.60 0.10
N VAL A 108 1.59 -10.37 0.31
CA VAL A 108 2.14 -9.92 1.60
C VAL A 108 1.03 -9.75 2.61
N GLN A 109 1.20 -10.38 3.78
CA GLN A 109 0.31 -10.23 4.93
C GLN A 109 1.05 -9.55 6.08
N VAL A 110 0.38 -8.63 6.77
CA VAL A 110 0.85 -8.02 8.02
C VAL A 110 -0.25 -8.20 9.06
N LYS A 111 0.08 -8.86 10.17
CA LYS A 111 -0.89 -9.19 11.22
C LYS A 111 -0.33 -8.80 12.59
N ILE A 112 -1.21 -8.37 13.49
CA ILE A 112 -0.86 -8.10 14.89
C ILE A 112 -0.79 -9.44 15.61
N LEU A 113 0.37 -9.74 16.18
CA LEU A 113 0.58 -10.93 17.02
C LEU A 113 0.23 -10.63 18.48
N ASP A 114 0.65 -9.47 18.97
CA ASP A 114 0.38 -9.01 20.33
C ASP A 114 0.46 -7.47 20.41
N LEU A 115 -0.16 -6.88 21.43
CA LEU A 115 -0.18 -5.44 21.67
C LEU A 115 -0.26 -5.17 23.18
N GLN A 116 0.84 -4.74 23.81
CA GLN A 116 0.88 -4.53 25.26
C GLN A 116 1.60 -3.24 25.67
N ASP A 117 1.20 -2.73 26.83
CA ASP A 117 1.91 -1.65 27.51
C ASP A 117 3.24 -2.16 28.10
N GLN A 118 4.32 -1.41 27.89
CA GLN A 118 5.64 -1.70 28.47
C GLN A 118 6.08 -0.58 29.43
N PRO A 119 6.86 -0.93 30.47
CA PRO A 119 7.30 0.04 31.49
C PRO A 119 8.37 1.02 30.98
N GLY A 120 8.90 0.84 29.77
CA GLY A 120 9.91 1.70 29.18
C GLY A 120 10.34 1.28 27.78
N GLU A 121 11.35 1.97 27.24
CA GLU A 121 11.80 1.84 25.84
C GLU A 121 13.26 1.40 25.72
N THR A 122 13.78 0.67 26.72
CA THR A 122 15.14 0.15 26.61
C THR A 122 15.17 -1.05 25.67
N SER A 123 16.31 -1.28 25.02
CA SER A 123 16.45 -2.42 24.11
C SER A 123 16.29 -3.77 24.81
N ASP A 124 16.55 -3.87 26.13
CA ASP A 124 16.27 -5.09 26.92
C ASP A 124 14.77 -5.35 27.05
N ILE A 125 13.99 -4.34 27.47
CA ILE A 125 12.53 -4.47 27.64
C ILE A 125 11.88 -4.89 26.32
N ILE A 126 12.26 -4.24 25.22
CA ILE A 126 11.70 -4.55 23.89
C ILE A 126 12.06 -5.98 23.48
N VAL A 127 13.32 -6.39 23.63
CA VAL A 127 13.77 -7.74 23.23
C VAL A 127 13.14 -8.82 24.08
N ASP A 128 12.97 -8.61 25.38
CA ASP A 128 12.30 -9.56 26.28
C ASP A 128 10.83 -9.74 25.86
N TYR A 129 10.13 -8.65 25.59
CA TYR A 129 8.75 -8.67 25.09
C TYR A 129 8.64 -9.41 23.74
N LEU A 130 9.52 -9.09 22.79
CA LEU A 130 9.57 -9.77 21.49
C LEU A 130 9.85 -11.27 21.64
N ASN A 131 10.85 -11.64 22.45
CA ASN A 131 11.19 -13.04 22.68
C ASN A 131 10.04 -13.82 23.33
N GLN A 132 9.30 -13.20 24.25
CA GLN A 132 8.13 -13.81 24.87
C GLN A 132 7.05 -14.09 23.83
N GLY A 133 6.64 -13.06 23.06
CA GLY A 133 5.63 -13.20 22.02
C GLY A 133 6.01 -14.23 20.94
N LEU A 134 7.29 -14.31 20.57
CA LEU A 134 7.78 -15.32 19.61
C LEU A 134 7.75 -16.74 20.16
N LYS A 135 8.12 -16.93 21.44
CA LYS A 135 8.11 -18.25 22.08
C LYS A 135 6.69 -18.77 22.25
N ASP A 136 5.78 -17.92 22.70
CA ASP A 136 4.37 -18.28 22.93
C ASP A 136 3.68 -18.74 21.63
N ASN A 137 4.18 -18.27 20.49
CA ASN A 137 3.66 -18.60 19.16
C ASN A 137 4.55 -19.56 18.34
N ASN A 138 5.63 -20.10 18.91
CA ASN A 138 6.59 -20.99 18.21
C ASN A 138 7.22 -20.41 16.94
N LEU A 139 7.49 -19.09 16.91
CA LEU A 139 7.94 -18.38 15.72
C LEU A 139 9.45 -18.10 15.66
N THR A 140 10.17 -18.33 16.77
CA THR A 140 11.61 -18.05 16.95
C THR A 140 12.47 -18.51 15.76
N ALA A 141 12.26 -19.73 15.27
CA ALA A 141 13.02 -20.31 14.17
C ALA A 141 12.76 -19.63 12.81
N LYS A 142 11.60 -19.02 12.62
CA LYS A 142 11.14 -18.46 11.33
C LYS A 142 11.54 -17.01 11.09
N VAL A 143 12.01 -16.29 12.11
CA VAL A 143 12.37 -14.86 12.00
C VAL A 143 13.58 -14.65 11.08
N VAL A 144 13.46 -13.85 10.03
CA VAL A 144 14.59 -13.52 9.13
C VAL A 144 14.95 -12.03 9.18
N ALA A 145 14.04 -11.18 9.62
CA ALA A 145 14.23 -9.75 9.66
C ALA A 145 13.53 -9.09 10.84
N PHE A 146 14.07 -7.95 11.26
CA PHE A 146 13.48 -7.05 12.23
C PHE A 146 13.29 -5.67 11.59
N CYS A 147 12.11 -5.10 11.76
CA CYS A 147 11.74 -3.79 11.27
C CYS A 147 11.36 -2.88 12.44
N GLY A 148 11.87 -1.65 12.44
CA GLY A 148 11.58 -0.65 13.45
C GLY A 148 11.97 0.75 13.01
N ASP A 149 11.75 1.73 13.89
CA ASP A 149 12.25 3.08 13.67
C ASP A 149 13.80 3.11 13.70
N ASN A 150 14.39 4.15 13.14
CA ASN A 150 15.85 4.25 13.02
C ASN A 150 16.54 4.71 14.33
N ALA A 151 15.89 4.57 15.48
CA ALA A 151 16.45 5.02 16.75
C ALA A 151 17.70 4.22 17.15
N ASN A 152 18.52 4.84 18.00
CA ASN A 152 19.69 4.17 18.60
C ASN A 152 19.30 2.89 19.35
N VAL A 153 18.14 2.89 20.01
CA VAL A 153 17.62 1.72 20.73
C VAL A 153 17.38 0.54 19.80
N ASN A 154 16.88 0.78 18.58
CA ASN A 154 16.54 -0.29 17.64
C ASN A 154 17.74 -0.77 16.83
N PHE A 155 18.55 0.14 16.29
CA PHE A 155 19.61 -0.20 15.34
C PHE A 155 21.02 0.28 15.72
N GLY A 156 21.20 1.06 16.78
CA GLY A 156 22.50 1.68 17.10
C GLY A 156 22.85 2.87 16.21
N GLY A 157 21.83 3.57 15.69
CA GLY A 157 21.94 4.81 14.93
C GLY A 157 22.38 4.61 13.48
N ALA A 158 22.73 5.70 12.81
CA ALA A 158 23.04 5.71 11.38
C ALA A 158 24.18 4.76 11.00
N ALA A 159 25.19 4.64 11.86
CA ALA A 159 26.34 3.77 11.62
C ALA A 159 26.09 2.29 11.98
N ARG A 160 24.90 1.97 12.53
CA ARG A 160 24.54 0.67 13.11
C ARG A 160 25.61 0.09 14.03
N ARG A 161 26.14 0.92 14.93
CA ARG A 161 27.26 0.55 15.83
C ARG A 161 26.76 0.18 17.21
N GLY A 162 27.57 -0.62 17.89
CA GLY A 162 27.34 -1.06 19.26
C GLY A 162 26.47 -2.30 19.35
N THR A 163 26.43 -2.89 20.54
CA THR A 163 25.70 -4.14 20.83
C THR A 163 24.44 -3.91 21.65
N ASN A 164 24.25 -2.70 22.18
CA ASN A 164 23.16 -2.36 23.09
C ASN A 164 21.90 -1.88 22.34
N ASN A 165 21.49 -2.62 21.30
CA ASN A 165 20.32 -2.30 20.48
C ASN A 165 19.46 -3.55 20.23
N VAL A 166 18.18 -3.35 19.87
CA VAL A 166 17.21 -4.44 19.67
C VAL A 166 17.68 -5.42 18.62
N LEU A 167 18.15 -4.96 17.46
CA LEU A 167 18.61 -5.85 16.38
C LEU A 167 19.73 -6.80 16.85
N THR A 168 20.80 -6.27 17.45
CA THR A 168 21.96 -7.07 17.87
C THR A 168 21.60 -8.01 19.02
N LYS A 169 20.78 -7.56 19.97
CA LYS A 169 20.32 -8.39 21.08
C LYS A 169 19.37 -9.50 20.60
N LEU A 170 18.48 -9.20 19.66
CA LEU A 170 17.57 -10.19 19.08
C LEU A 170 18.35 -11.24 18.26
N GLN A 171 19.34 -10.83 17.45
CA GLN A 171 20.25 -11.77 16.78
C GLN A 171 20.96 -12.68 17.78
N SER A 172 21.43 -12.12 18.90
CA SER A 172 22.11 -12.89 19.95
C SER A 172 21.17 -13.89 20.63
N SER A 173 19.93 -13.47 20.93
CA SER A 173 18.88 -14.32 21.51
C SER A 173 18.48 -15.47 20.58
N LEU A 174 18.25 -15.16 19.30
CA LEU A 174 17.83 -16.12 18.29
C LEU A 174 18.99 -16.98 17.75
N LYS A 175 20.23 -16.63 18.05
CA LYS A 175 21.48 -17.27 17.58
C LYS A 175 21.56 -17.38 16.05
N LYS A 176 21.09 -16.37 15.35
CA LYS A 176 21.11 -16.30 13.88
C LYS A 176 21.22 -14.86 13.38
N PRO A 177 21.77 -14.64 12.18
CA PRO A 177 21.77 -13.31 11.57
C PRO A 177 20.33 -12.87 11.27
N LEU A 178 20.07 -11.57 11.33
CA LEU A 178 18.80 -10.97 10.94
C LEU A 178 19.07 -9.81 9.99
N ILE A 179 18.13 -9.55 9.08
CA ILE A 179 18.12 -8.34 8.27
C ILE A 179 17.49 -7.22 9.10
N GLY A 180 18.18 -6.08 9.22
CA GLY A 180 17.66 -4.90 9.90
C GLY A 180 17.02 -3.94 8.91
N ILE A 181 15.70 -3.78 8.96
CA ILE A 181 14.93 -2.91 8.06
C ILE A 181 14.51 -1.66 8.83
N GLY A 182 15.04 -0.52 8.42
CA GLY A 182 14.70 0.76 9.03
C GLY A 182 13.45 1.40 8.44
N CYS A 183 12.85 2.36 9.15
CA CYS A 183 11.72 3.12 8.65
C CYS A 183 12.15 4.13 7.56
N GLY A 184 11.93 3.79 6.30
CA GLY A 184 12.26 4.65 5.16
C GLY A 184 11.53 6.00 5.18
N SER A 185 10.24 6.02 5.53
CA SER A 185 9.43 7.25 5.60
C SER A 185 9.99 8.25 6.61
N HIS A 186 10.39 7.77 7.79
CA HIS A 186 11.03 8.62 8.81
C HIS A 186 12.35 9.21 8.31
N VAL A 187 13.17 8.42 7.61
CA VAL A 187 14.42 8.93 7.02
C VAL A 187 14.15 10.02 5.98
N ILE A 188 13.16 9.84 5.11
CA ILE A 188 12.83 10.83 4.08
C ILE A 188 12.33 12.14 4.72
N HIS A 189 11.49 12.06 5.76
CA HIS A 189 11.08 13.24 6.53
C HIS A 189 12.26 13.97 7.15
N ASN A 190 13.17 13.26 7.80
CA ASN A 190 14.33 13.89 8.43
C ASN A 190 15.33 14.44 7.41
N ALA A 191 15.47 13.81 6.24
CA ALA A 191 16.36 14.27 5.19
C ALA A 191 15.95 15.65 4.67
N ILE A 192 14.66 15.84 4.37
CA ILE A 192 14.16 17.14 3.91
C ILE A 192 14.16 18.19 5.03
N GLN A 193 13.87 17.81 6.27
CA GLN A 193 13.96 18.71 7.42
C GLN A 193 15.39 19.21 7.62
N SER A 194 16.36 18.28 7.67
CA SER A 194 17.79 18.62 7.82
C SER A 194 18.29 19.54 6.70
N ALA A 195 17.77 19.37 5.49
CA ALA A 195 18.10 20.24 4.37
C ALA A 195 17.40 21.60 4.45
N ALA A 196 16.16 21.66 4.91
CA ALA A 196 15.43 22.90 5.08
C ALA A 196 16.01 23.78 6.20
N ASP A 197 16.56 23.17 7.26
CA ASP A 197 17.28 23.88 8.33
C ASP A 197 18.54 24.62 7.83
N ARG A 198 19.03 24.29 6.61
CA ARG A 198 20.13 25.00 5.94
C ARG A 198 19.66 26.17 5.08
N LEU A 199 18.36 26.30 4.82
CA LEU A 199 17.82 27.40 4.06
C LEU A 199 17.70 28.66 4.94
N PRO A 200 17.60 29.86 4.35
CA PRO A 200 17.53 31.11 5.11
C PRO A 200 16.24 31.30 5.92
N LEU A 201 15.26 30.41 5.74
CA LEU A 201 13.93 30.52 6.31
C LEU A 201 13.64 29.38 7.29
N ASP A 202 13.22 29.72 8.51
CA ASP A 202 12.64 28.76 9.45
C ASP A 202 11.15 28.54 9.11
N TYR A 203 10.91 27.59 8.21
CA TYR A 203 9.58 27.24 7.72
C TYR A 203 8.61 26.86 8.84
N GLU A 204 9.09 26.09 9.82
CA GLU A 204 8.26 25.60 10.91
C GLU A 204 7.80 26.75 11.78
N SER A 205 8.72 27.61 12.25
CA SER A 205 8.38 28.77 13.06
C SER A 205 7.42 29.73 12.34
N ILE A 206 7.62 29.97 11.04
CA ILE A 206 6.76 30.86 10.26
C ILE A 206 5.35 30.31 10.15
N ILE A 207 5.19 29.04 9.76
CA ILE A 207 3.89 28.40 9.61
C ILE A 207 3.16 28.34 10.95
N VAL A 208 3.84 27.94 12.04
CA VAL A 208 3.27 27.94 13.41
C VAL A 208 2.78 29.33 13.80
N LYS A 209 3.58 30.37 13.58
CA LYS A 209 3.24 31.73 14.03
C LYS A 209 2.11 32.32 13.21
N ILE A 210 2.07 32.11 11.89
CA ILE A 210 0.94 32.52 11.05
C ILE A 210 -0.33 31.83 11.54
N TYR A 211 -0.30 30.51 11.71
CA TYR A 211 -1.45 29.75 12.21
C TYR A 211 -1.92 30.28 13.58
N SER A 212 -1.01 30.36 14.55
CA SER A 212 -1.32 30.78 15.92
C SER A 212 -1.84 32.21 16.01
N PHE A 213 -1.46 33.08 15.06
CA PHE A 213 -1.94 34.44 15.01
C PHE A 213 -3.44 34.53 14.69
N PHE A 214 -3.95 33.65 13.83
CA PHE A 214 -5.36 33.60 13.44
C PHE A 214 -6.18 32.58 14.24
N TYR A 215 -5.53 31.58 14.84
CA TYR A 215 -6.21 30.52 15.58
C TYR A 215 -7.06 31.09 16.73
N ILE A 216 -8.35 30.71 16.78
CA ILE A 216 -9.36 31.15 17.76
C ILE A 216 -9.78 32.64 17.63
N TYR A 217 -9.01 33.50 16.94
CA TYR A 217 -9.29 34.93 16.84
C TYR A 217 -10.10 35.30 15.58
N THR A 218 -11.42 35.18 15.67
CA THR A 218 -12.35 35.45 14.55
C THR A 218 -12.21 36.86 13.97
N ILE A 219 -11.98 37.89 14.79
CA ILE A 219 -11.81 39.28 14.34
C ILE A 219 -10.63 39.41 13.37
N ARG A 220 -9.52 38.71 13.64
CA ARG A 220 -8.32 38.72 12.77
C ARG A 220 -8.58 37.98 11.45
N VAL A 221 -9.39 36.92 11.50
CA VAL A 221 -9.78 36.15 10.32
C VAL A 221 -10.66 36.99 9.39
N GLU A 222 -11.65 37.71 9.93
CA GLU A 222 -12.50 38.60 9.13
C GLU A 222 -11.69 39.74 8.51
N ALA A 223 -10.78 40.37 9.27
CA ALA A 223 -9.89 41.39 8.73
C ALA A 223 -9.02 40.85 7.58
N LEU A 224 -8.45 39.64 7.71
CA LEU A 224 -7.69 39.03 6.61
C LEU A 224 -8.56 38.78 5.36
N LYS A 225 -9.84 38.40 5.53
CA LYS A 225 -10.76 38.20 4.39
C LYS A 225 -11.01 39.48 3.60
N GLU A 226 -10.99 40.64 4.25
CA GLU A 226 -11.09 41.94 3.55
C GLU A 226 -9.90 42.13 2.61
N PHE A 227 -8.66 41.88 3.09
CA PHE A 227 -7.47 41.91 2.24
C PHE A 227 -7.53 40.86 1.12
N CYS A 228 -8.05 39.66 1.39
CA CYS A 228 -8.26 38.64 0.37
C CYS A 228 -9.23 39.13 -0.73
N ALA A 229 -10.30 39.83 -0.36
CA ALA A 229 -11.25 40.41 -1.31
C ALA A 229 -10.60 41.53 -2.15
N GLU A 230 -9.77 42.38 -1.54
CA GLU A 230 -9.03 43.44 -2.25
C GLU A 230 -8.04 42.89 -3.28
N THR A 231 -7.43 41.73 -3.01
CA THR A 231 -6.46 41.08 -3.91
C THR A 231 -7.10 40.01 -4.81
N GLU A 232 -8.43 39.95 -4.91
CA GLU A 232 -9.19 38.95 -5.67
C GLU A 232 -8.74 37.50 -5.38
N THR A 233 -8.38 37.22 -4.13
CA THR A 233 -7.84 35.94 -3.68
C THR A 233 -8.88 35.20 -2.83
N GLU A 234 -9.11 33.92 -3.12
CA GLU A 234 -10.01 33.10 -2.30
C GLU A 234 -9.40 32.84 -0.91
N TYR A 235 -10.14 33.14 0.14
CA TYR A 235 -9.72 32.86 1.51
C TYR A 235 -9.63 31.35 1.76
N GLN A 236 -8.51 30.91 2.35
CA GLN A 236 -8.33 29.53 2.80
C GLN A 236 -8.06 29.50 4.31
N GLN A 237 -8.75 28.62 5.04
CA GLN A 237 -8.54 28.49 6.47
C GLN A 237 -7.10 28.04 6.79
N MET A 238 -6.43 28.64 7.76
CA MET A 238 -5.08 28.18 8.14
C MET A 238 -5.13 26.80 8.81
N LEU A 239 -4.19 25.91 8.45
CA LEU A 239 -4.11 24.55 8.99
C LEU A 239 -3.08 24.44 10.12
N VAL A 240 -3.42 23.64 11.14
CA VAL A 240 -2.43 23.04 12.04
C VAL A 240 -1.67 21.98 11.26
N TYR A 241 -0.38 21.81 11.55
CA TYR A 241 0.39 20.64 11.09
C TYR A 241 0.75 19.73 12.27
N SER A 242 1.03 18.47 11.96
CA SER A 242 1.50 17.49 12.95
C SER A 242 3.00 17.62 13.19
N LYS A 243 3.40 17.69 14.47
CA LYS A 243 4.82 17.68 14.86
C LYS A 243 5.54 16.36 14.56
N THR A 244 4.80 15.25 14.40
CA THR A 244 5.39 13.92 14.22
C THR A 244 5.66 13.56 12.75
N ARG A 245 5.08 14.30 11.80
CA ARG A 245 5.27 14.08 10.36
C ARG A 245 5.58 15.41 9.69
N TRP A 246 6.85 15.75 9.53
CA TRP A 246 7.27 17.10 9.14
C TRP A 246 6.74 17.55 7.77
N LEU A 247 6.54 16.63 6.80
CA LEU A 247 5.89 16.96 5.53
C LEU A 247 4.38 17.28 5.66
N ALA A 248 3.76 17.08 6.84
CA ALA A 248 2.41 17.59 7.11
C ALA A 248 2.33 19.12 7.12
N LEU A 249 3.48 19.81 7.04
CA LEU A 249 3.56 21.26 6.76
C LEU A 249 3.08 21.63 5.35
N MET A 250 3.10 20.70 4.38
CA MET A 250 2.82 20.99 2.97
C MET A 250 1.46 21.65 2.72
N PRO A 251 0.33 21.14 3.28
CA PRO A 251 -0.97 21.77 3.07
C PRO A 251 -1.05 23.17 3.70
N ALA A 252 -0.38 23.39 4.84
CA ALA A 252 -0.33 24.71 5.48
C ALA A 252 0.48 25.70 4.63
N LEU A 253 1.63 25.26 4.11
CA LEU A 253 2.48 26.03 3.21
C LEU A 253 1.75 26.40 1.91
N GLU A 254 1.01 25.46 1.32
CA GLU A 254 0.21 25.70 0.12
C GLU A 254 -0.82 26.83 0.33
N ARG A 255 -1.53 26.81 1.46
CA ARG A 255 -2.50 27.84 1.82
C ARG A 255 -1.84 29.20 2.03
N ILE A 256 -0.67 29.23 2.65
CA ILE A 256 0.11 30.47 2.82
C ILE A 256 0.55 31.02 1.47
N LEU A 257 1.04 30.18 0.55
CA LEU A 257 1.43 30.61 -0.80
C LEU A 257 0.25 31.17 -1.59
N LYS A 258 -0.91 30.50 -1.56
CA LYS A 258 -2.14 30.97 -2.24
C LYS A 258 -2.62 32.32 -1.71
N MET A 259 -2.39 32.59 -0.42
CA MET A 259 -2.78 33.85 0.23
C MET A 259 -1.59 34.79 0.49
N TYR A 260 -0.44 34.59 -0.16
CA TYR A 260 0.80 35.27 0.23
C TYR A 260 0.68 36.80 0.17
N GLN A 261 0.10 37.33 -0.91
CA GLN A 261 -0.07 38.77 -1.10
C GLN A 261 -1.03 39.40 -0.06
N PRO A 262 -2.26 38.88 0.16
CA PRO A 262 -3.13 39.40 1.20
C PRO A 262 -2.54 39.24 2.62
N LEU A 263 -1.84 38.15 2.91
CA LEU A 263 -1.13 37.99 4.19
C LEU A 263 -0.04 39.05 4.38
N LYS A 264 0.76 39.30 3.34
CA LYS A 264 1.79 40.34 3.36
C LYS A 264 1.18 41.71 3.63
N ASN A 265 0.14 42.09 2.90
CA ASN A 265 -0.53 43.38 3.09
C ASN A 265 -1.11 43.50 4.50
N TYR A 266 -1.78 42.45 4.98
CA TYR A 266 -2.34 42.40 6.32
C TYR A 266 -1.27 42.58 7.40
N PHE A 267 -0.23 41.75 7.42
CA PHE A 267 0.79 41.79 8.47
C PHE A 267 1.65 43.06 8.46
N LEU A 268 1.81 43.72 7.31
CA LEU A 268 2.51 45.00 7.21
C LEU A 268 1.62 46.20 7.57
N SER A 269 0.29 46.05 7.54
CA SER A 269 -0.66 47.12 7.91
C SER A 269 -0.96 47.21 9.41
N ILE A 270 -0.81 46.12 10.16
CA ILE A 270 -1.18 46.07 11.58
C ILE A 270 -0.12 46.69 12.50
N GLU A 271 -0.56 47.45 13.50
CA GLU A 271 0.35 48.12 14.47
C GLU A 271 1.16 47.12 15.32
N LYS A 272 0.53 46.02 15.75
CA LYS A 272 1.12 45.01 16.65
C LYS A 272 1.48 43.72 15.90
N CYS A 273 2.22 43.85 14.80
CA CYS A 273 2.75 42.69 14.07
C CYS A 273 3.87 42.00 14.87
N PRO A 274 3.85 40.65 15.05
CA PRO A 274 4.97 39.92 15.62
C PRO A 274 6.24 40.14 14.80
N LEU A 275 7.36 40.51 15.44
CA LEU A 275 8.61 40.88 14.77
C LEU A 275 9.09 39.84 13.75
N LEU A 276 8.97 38.55 14.07
CA LEU A 276 9.34 37.46 13.16
C LEU A 276 8.51 37.48 11.86
N LEU A 277 7.20 37.72 11.94
CA LEU A 277 6.33 37.80 10.77
C LEU A 277 6.54 39.11 10.00
N LYS A 278 6.79 40.21 10.71
CA LYS A 278 7.13 41.49 10.09
C LYS A 278 8.40 41.37 9.24
N ASN A 279 9.49 40.89 9.84
CA ASN A 279 10.77 40.69 9.13
C ASN A 279 10.60 39.72 7.94
N PHE A 280 9.81 38.67 8.11
CA PHE A 280 9.50 37.72 7.04
C PHE A 280 8.80 38.38 5.85
N PHE A 281 7.74 39.16 6.06
CA PHE A 281 7.00 39.79 4.97
C PHE A 281 7.70 41.02 4.37
N GLU A 282 8.63 41.63 5.10
CA GLU A 282 9.52 42.70 4.61
C GLU A 282 10.66 42.16 3.73
N ASP A 283 11.14 40.94 3.99
CA ASP A 283 12.22 40.32 3.21
C ASP A 283 11.74 39.96 1.78
N PRO A 284 12.39 40.50 0.72
CA PRO A 284 12.02 40.22 -0.67
C PRO A 284 12.26 38.76 -1.09
N THR A 285 13.05 37.99 -0.35
CA THR A 285 13.38 36.59 -0.66
C THR A 285 12.45 35.57 -0.01
N SER A 286 11.63 35.98 0.96
CA SER A 286 10.72 35.09 1.71
C SER A 286 9.78 34.28 0.81
N GLU A 287 9.12 34.95 -0.14
CA GLU A 287 8.21 34.31 -1.09
C GLU A 287 8.93 33.26 -1.95
N LEU A 288 10.14 33.60 -2.39
CA LEU A 288 11.00 32.72 -3.18
C LEU A 288 11.32 31.45 -2.41
N TRP A 289 11.70 31.56 -1.13
CA TRP A 289 12.01 30.41 -0.28
C TRP A 289 10.80 29.54 0.01
N LEU A 290 9.60 30.11 0.14
CA LEU A 290 8.36 29.34 0.24
C LEU A 290 8.09 28.53 -1.05
N TYR A 291 8.20 29.15 -2.23
CA TYR A 291 8.00 28.44 -3.51
C TYR A 291 9.06 27.36 -3.73
N PHE A 292 10.32 27.63 -3.39
CA PHE A 292 11.38 26.64 -3.50
C PHE A 292 11.05 25.40 -2.68
N PHE A 293 10.75 25.59 -1.40
CA PHE A 293 10.50 24.49 -0.48
C PHE A 293 9.19 23.75 -0.81
N PHE A 294 8.12 24.45 -1.19
CA PHE A 294 6.88 23.82 -1.63
C PHE A 294 7.12 22.89 -2.83
N ALA A 295 7.86 23.35 -3.84
CA ALA A 295 8.20 22.52 -4.99
C ALA A 295 9.05 21.29 -4.62
N GLN A 296 9.98 21.43 -3.67
CA GLN A 296 10.78 20.28 -3.21
C GLN A 296 9.95 19.31 -2.38
N SER A 297 9.10 19.79 -1.48
CA SER A 297 8.29 18.96 -0.59
C SER A 297 7.45 17.92 -1.34
N ALA A 298 6.89 18.28 -2.49
CA ALA A 298 6.17 17.35 -3.37
C ALA A 298 7.04 16.18 -3.86
N SER A 299 8.34 16.41 -4.12
CA SER A 299 9.28 15.38 -4.57
C SER A 299 9.62 14.37 -3.47
N PHE A 300 9.52 14.76 -2.19
CA PHE A 300 9.74 13.87 -1.04
C PHE A 300 8.44 13.20 -0.57
N HIS A 301 7.29 13.86 -0.74
CA HIS A 301 6.00 13.32 -0.31
C HIS A 301 5.57 12.08 -1.12
N GLN A 302 5.78 12.08 -2.44
CA GLN A 302 5.40 10.95 -3.29
C GLN A 302 6.07 9.62 -2.87
N PRO A 303 7.40 9.57 -2.65
CA PRO A 303 8.05 8.39 -2.06
C PRO A 303 7.47 7.99 -0.70
N VAL A 304 7.20 8.94 0.20
CA VAL A 304 6.62 8.63 1.52
C VAL A 304 5.27 7.93 1.40
N LEU A 305 4.36 8.42 0.54
CA LEU A 305 3.06 7.81 0.31
C LEU A 305 3.19 6.36 -0.17
N LYS A 306 4.16 6.08 -1.06
CA LYS A 306 4.44 4.72 -1.49
C LYS A 306 4.97 3.87 -0.34
N LEU A 307 5.95 4.36 0.41
CA LEU A 307 6.56 3.61 1.52
C LEU A 307 5.60 3.31 2.68
N GLU A 308 4.60 4.17 2.92
CA GLU A 308 3.54 3.95 3.92
C GLU A 308 2.50 2.90 3.48
N GLY A 309 2.56 2.40 2.24
CA GLY A 309 1.67 1.35 1.75
C GLY A 309 1.85 0.02 2.50
N GLN A 310 0.73 -0.66 2.78
CA GLN A 310 0.72 -1.88 3.61
C GLN A 310 1.48 -3.07 3.01
N THR A 311 1.57 -3.14 1.68
CA THR A 311 2.13 -4.28 0.95
C THR A 311 3.56 -4.04 0.44
N VAL A 312 4.11 -2.83 0.61
CA VAL A 312 5.39 -2.42 0.03
C VAL A 312 6.54 -3.24 0.59
N SER A 313 7.25 -3.93 -0.29
CA SER A 313 8.41 -4.76 0.06
C SER A 313 9.65 -3.91 0.39
N ALA A 314 10.61 -4.49 1.10
CA ALA A 314 11.88 -3.82 1.39
C ALA A 314 12.67 -3.50 0.09
N ILE A 315 12.48 -4.30 -0.96
CA ILE A 315 13.08 -4.09 -2.29
C ILE A 315 12.50 -2.85 -2.95
N GLU A 316 11.17 -2.74 -2.98
CA GLU A 316 10.49 -1.56 -3.51
C GLU A 316 10.86 -0.32 -2.71
N ALA A 317 10.92 -0.43 -1.38
CA ALA A 317 11.33 0.67 -0.53
C ALA A 317 12.75 1.15 -0.84
N ALA A 318 13.70 0.23 -0.99
CA ALA A 318 15.08 0.56 -1.37
C ALA A 318 15.16 1.21 -2.76
N LYS A 319 14.38 0.71 -3.73
CA LYS A 319 14.31 1.28 -5.09
C LYS A 319 13.75 2.71 -5.08
N GLU A 320 12.66 2.95 -4.37
CA GLU A 320 12.04 4.29 -4.27
C GLU A 320 12.99 5.30 -3.60
N ILE A 321 13.71 4.90 -2.55
CA ILE A 321 14.73 5.72 -1.91
C ILE A 321 15.89 6.03 -2.88
N ASN A 322 16.38 5.03 -3.62
CA ASN A 322 17.44 5.22 -4.62
C ASN A 322 16.99 6.15 -5.75
N GLN A 323 15.76 6.01 -6.25
CA GLN A 323 15.18 6.92 -7.24
C GLN A 323 15.11 8.37 -6.73
N LEU A 324 14.75 8.57 -5.45
CA LEU A 324 14.78 9.89 -4.84
C LEU A 324 16.22 10.46 -4.79
N LYS A 325 17.22 9.65 -4.39
CA LYS A 325 18.63 10.06 -4.39
C LYS A 325 19.12 10.43 -5.79
N ASP A 326 18.75 9.68 -6.80
CA ASP A 326 19.08 9.96 -8.20
C ASP A 326 18.44 11.27 -8.68
N ASN A 327 17.15 11.48 -8.36
CA ASN A 327 16.45 12.73 -8.67
C ASN A 327 17.13 13.95 -8.03
N LEU A 328 17.51 13.84 -6.74
CA LEU A 328 18.22 14.90 -6.02
C LEU A 328 19.60 15.16 -6.62
N THR A 329 20.31 14.10 -7.04
CA THR A 329 21.60 14.23 -7.73
C THR A 329 21.43 14.98 -9.05
N GLN A 330 20.43 14.64 -9.85
CA GLN A 330 20.15 15.35 -11.11
C GLN A 330 19.79 16.82 -10.86
N LYS A 331 18.98 17.11 -9.83
CA LYS A 331 18.66 18.50 -9.45
C LYS A 331 19.90 19.28 -9.00
N GLN A 332 20.79 18.64 -8.24
CA GLN A 332 22.04 19.23 -7.79
C GLN A 332 22.96 19.55 -8.99
N THR A 333 23.22 18.56 -9.86
CA THR A 333 24.10 18.72 -11.04
C THR A 333 23.61 19.80 -11.98
N ASN A 334 22.29 19.92 -12.17
CA ASN A 334 21.70 20.91 -13.07
C ASN A 334 21.35 22.24 -12.39
N GLN A 335 21.71 22.43 -11.10
CA GLN A 335 21.35 23.62 -10.30
C GLN A 335 19.86 23.97 -10.43
N PHE A 336 18.99 22.97 -10.30
CA PHE A 336 17.57 23.12 -10.57
C PHE A 336 16.91 24.17 -9.66
N LEU A 337 16.23 25.14 -10.27
CA LEU A 337 15.38 26.11 -9.59
C LEU A 337 13.96 25.97 -10.13
N PRO A 338 12.91 25.92 -9.28
CA PRO A 338 11.52 25.92 -9.73
C PRO A 338 11.16 27.15 -10.57
N PHE A 339 10.15 27.02 -11.43
CA PHE A 339 9.74 28.11 -12.34
C PHE A 339 9.42 29.42 -11.61
N MET A 340 8.61 29.36 -10.54
CA MET A 340 8.24 30.55 -9.76
C MET A 340 9.45 31.23 -9.11
N VAL A 341 10.42 30.46 -8.63
CA VAL A 341 11.68 30.99 -8.07
C VAL A 341 12.45 31.77 -9.14
N ARG A 342 12.60 31.21 -10.35
CA ARG A 342 13.27 31.91 -11.46
C ARG A 342 12.52 33.19 -11.86
N GLN A 343 11.18 33.16 -11.90
CA GLN A 343 10.39 34.35 -12.21
C GLN A 343 10.56 35.46 -11.17
N LEU A 344 10.62 35.12 -9.87
CA LEU A 344 10.84 36.09 -8.81
C LEU A 344 12.24 36.74 -8.90
N ILE A 345 13.27 35.96 -9.23
CA ILE A 345 14.63 36.48 -9.48
C ILE A 345 14.66 37.44 -10.68
N VAL A 346 13.93 37.13 -11.76
CA VAL A 346 13.85 38.04 -12.92
C VAL A 346 13.12 39.33 -12.55
N LYS A 347 11.94 39.22 -11.91
CA LYS A 347 11.14 40.37 -11.48
C LYS A 347 11.87 41.28 -10.49
N SER A 348 12.77 40.73 -9.68
CA SER A 348 13.51 41.52 -8.69
C SER A 348 14.51 42.47 -9.37
N LYS A 349 15.14 42.02 -10.47
CA LYS A 349 16.06 42.83 -11.29
C LYS A 349 15.38 44.07 -11.89
N ASP A 350 14.07 43.99 -12.16
CA ASP A 350 13.27 45.10 -12.70
C ASP A 350 12.84 46.12 -11.61
N ASN A 351 12.81 45.72 -10.33
CA ASN A 351 12.18 46.46 -9.23
C ASN A 351 13.18 47.05 -8.19
N VAL A 352 14.46 47.22 -8.53
CA VAL A 352 15.52 47.81 -7.68
C VAL A 352 15.94 46.97 -6.45
N THR A 353 15.15 45.97 -6.05
CA THR A 353 15.54 44.92 -5.08
C THR A 353 16.36 43.83 -5.76
N ASP A 354 17.67 43.81 -5.58
CA ASP A 354 18.55 42.79 -6.17
C ASP A 354 18.55 41.51 -5.33
N ILE A 355 17.91 40.44 -5.81
CA ILE A 355 18.03 39.10 -5.23
C ILE A 355 19.33 38.49 -5.74
N ASP A 356 20.23 38.15 -4.83
CA ASP A 356 21.48 37.47 -5.15
C ASP A 356 21.21 36.05 -5.70
N GLU A 357 21.20 35.95 -7.03
CA GLU A 357 20.98 34.70 -7.77
C GLU A 357 22.08 33.65 -7.47
N GLU A 358 23.30 34.08 -7.19
CA GLU A 358 24.41 33.17 -6.87
C GLU A 358 24.24 32.57 -5.47
N PHE A 359 23.82 33.39 -4.50
CA PHE A 359 23.43 32.90 -3.17
C PHE A 359 22.28 31.90 -3.25
N VAL A 360 21.22 32.21 -4.01
CA VAL A 360 20.09 31.28 -4.18
C VAL A 360 20.57 29.94 -4.75
N LYS A 361 21.34 29.95 -5.85
CA LYS A 361 21.87 28.72 -6.45
C LYS A 361 22.74 27.91 -5.49
N ARG A 362 23.59 28.57 -4.71
CA ARG A 362 24.44 27.93 -3.69
C ARG A 362 23.60 27.28 -2.59
N ALA A 363 22.67 28.01 -1.99
CA ALA A 363 21.80 27.48 -0.93
C ALA A 363 20.90 26.34 -1.42
N THR A 364 20.35 26.41 -2.64
CA THR A 364 19.56 25.31 -3.21
C THR A 364 20.41 24.09 -3.54
N THR A 365 21.67 24.28 -3.96
CA THR A 365 22.61 23.18 -4.19
C THR A 365 22.99 22.49 -2.88
N GLU A 366 23.22 23.26 -1.81
CA GLU A 366 23.48 22.72 -0.46
C GLU A 366 22.27 21.96 0.09
N PHE A 367 21.05 22.42 -0.18
CA PHE A 367 19.82 21.69 0.16
C PHE A 367 19.79 20.29 -0.48
N TYR A 368 20.07 20.19 -1.79
CA TYR A 368 20.09 18.89 -2.49
C TYR A 368 21.20 17.99 -1.98
N GLN A 369 22.39 18.56 -1.73
CA GLN A 369 23.53 17.83 -1.18
C GLN A 369 23.20 17.26 0.20
N THR A 370 22.70 18.09 1.11
CA THR A 370 22.36 17.71 2.49
C THR A 370 21.28 16.62 2.49
N SER A 371 20.25 16.76 1.67
CA SER A 371 19.19 15.74 1.52
C SER A 371 19.77 14.39 1.07
N ARG A 372 20.61 14.39 0.03
CA ARG A 372 21.23 13.18 -0.53
C ARG A 372 22.17 12.50 0.46
N GLU A 373 23.03 13.28 1.12
CA GLU A 373 23.98 12.77 2.12
C GLU A 373 23.25 12.16 3.32
N TYR A 374 22.17 12.79 3.79
CA TYR A 374 21.34 12.23 4.86
C TYR A 374 20.69 10.90 4.43
N LEU A 375 20.07 10.86 3.23
CA LEU A 375 19.49 9.63 2.72
C LEU A 375 20.54 8.52 2.59
N GLU A 376 21.71 8.81 2.03
CA GLU A 376 22.79 7.84 1.89
C GLU A 376 23.25 7.30 3.24
N GLN A 377 23.50 8.20 4.20
CA GLN A 377 23.96 7.84 5.54
C GLN A 377 23.01 6.88 6.26
N TRP A 378 21.71 7.09 6.13
CA TRP A 378 20.70 6.32 6.87
C TRP A 378 20.12 5.12 6.12
N THR A 379 20.33 5.04 4.81
CA THR A 379 19.73 3.98 3.97
C THR A 379 20.75 3.05 3.33
N CYS A 380 22.05 3.34 3.40
CA CYS A 380 23.10 2.53 2.77
C CYS A 380 23.02 1.03 3.12
N PHE A 381 22.68 0.69 4.37
CA PHE A 381 22.49 -0.71 4.78
C PHE A 381 21.29 -1.36 4.09
N LEU A 382 20.14 -0.68 4.08
CA LEU A 382 18.94 -1.18 3.41
C LEU A 382 19.18 -1.34 1.92
N THR A 383 19.73 -0.31 1.27
CA THR A 383 19.94 -0.33 -0.19
C THR A 383 20.93 -1.41 -0.58
N LYS A 384 22.03 -1.57 0.16
CA LYS A 384 23.04 -2.60 -0.11
C LYS A 384 22.53 -4.02 0.15
N GLU A 385 21.77 -4.23 1.22
CA GLU A 385 21.20 -5.57 1.51
C GLU A 385 20.11 -5.96 0.51
N MET A 386 19.35 -4.99 -0.01
CA MET A 386 18.22 -5.26 -0.91
C MET A 386 18.60 -5.30 -2.39
N GLU A 387 19.71 -4.68 -2.80
CA GLU A 387 20.14 -4.57 -4.20
C GLU A 387 20.21 -5.92 -4.93
N ILE A 388 20.76 -6.94 -4.27
CA ILE A 388 20.87 -8.29 -4.84
C ILE A 388 19.50 -8.89 -5.18
N PHE A 389 18.44 -8.48 -4.48
CA PHE A 389 17.07 -8.97 -4.66
C PHE A 389 16.24 -8.10 -5.62
N TYR A 390 16.84 -7.13 -6.32
CA TYR A 390 16.08 -6.22 -7.21
C TYR A 390 15.35 -6.94 -8.33
N TRP A 391 15.79 -8.12 -8.73
CA TRP A 391 15.10 -8.95 -9.71
C TRP A 391 13.74 -9.48 -9.23
N ALA A 392 13.52 -9.55 -7.90
CA ALA A 392 12.34 -10.18 -7.31
C ALA A 392 11.06 -9.31 -7.35
N ASP A 393 11.12 -8.09 -7.88
CA ASP A 393 9.89 -7.34 -8.22
C ASP A 393 9.21 -7.88 -9.49
N LEU A 394 9.89 -8.77 -10.22
CA LEU A 394 9.41 -9.44 -11.44
C LEU A 394 8.86 -8.48 -12.51
N LYS A 395 9.24 -7.19 -12.48
CA LYS A 395 8.89 -6.23 -13.53
C LYS A 395 9.59 -6.55 -14.86
N LYS A 396 10.65 -7.33 -14.79
CA LYS A 396 11.40 -7.91 -15.92
C LYS A 396 11.68 -9.37 -15.61
N VAL A 397 11.82 -10.18 -16.65
CA VAL A 397 12.27 -11.58 -16.50
C VAL A 397 13.65 -11.56 -15.85
N PRO A 398 13.84 -12.22 -14.70
CA PRO A 398 15.11 -12.20 -13.99
C PRO A 398 16.17 -13.01 -14.74
N ALA A 399 17.44 -12.60 -14.64
CA ALA A 399 18.55 -13.46 -15.06
C ALA A 399 18.83 -14.49 -13.96
N TRP A 400 19.14 -15.74 -14.34
CA TRP A 400 19.46 -16.78 -13.35
C TRP A 400 20.63 -16.38 -12.46
N GLU A 401 21.61 -15.65 -12.99
CA GLU A 401 22.76 -15.17 -12.23
C GLU A 401 22.34 -14.27 -11.04
N ASP A 402 21.33 -13.42 -11.21
CA ASP A 402 20.84 -12.54 -10.14
C ASP A 402 20.09 -13.34 -9.06
N VAL A 403 19.29 -14.33 -9.49
CA VAL A 403 18.59 -15.26 -8.59
C VAL A 403 19.58 -16.10 -7.80
N TYR A 404 20.59 -16.63 -8.48
CA TYR A 404 21.63 -17.47 -7.89
C TYR A 404 22.45 -16.71 -6.84
N LYS A 405 22.89 -15.47 -7.14
CA LYS A 405 23.57 -14.60 -6.16
C LYS A 405 22.73 -14.33 -4.92
N SER A 406 21.42 -14.14 -5.10
CA SER A 406 20.49 -13.95 -3.99
C SER A 406 20.33 -15.21 -3.15
N LEU A 407 20.28 -16.37 -3.79
CA LEU A 407 20.18 -17.67 -3.12
C LEU A 407 21.38 -17.94 -2.23
N ASP A 408 22.59 -17.66 -2.71
CA ASP A 408 23.84 -17.80 -1.95
C ASP A 408 23.77 -17.00 -0.64
N VAL A 409 23.35 -15.73 -0.70
CA VAL A 409 23.22 -14.88 0.49
C VAL A 409 22.17 -15.41 1.47
N LEU A 410 21.05 -15.94 0.98
CA LEU A 410 20.02 -16.53 1.84
C LEU A 410 20.50 -17.83 2.51
N ILE A 411 21.30 -18.64 1.82
CA ILE A 411 21.90 -19.87 2.35
C ILE A 411 22.99 -19.53 3.39
N GLU A 412 23.86 -18.56 3.10
CA GLU A 412 24.91 -18.09 4.02
C GLU A 412 24.31 -17.53 5.32
N LYS A 413 23.15 -16.87 5.24
CA LYS A 413 22.40 -16.38 6.41
C LYS A 413 21.54 -17.46 7.10
N GLU A 414 21.57 -18.71 6.61
CA GLU A 414 20.80 -19.83 7.13
C GLU A 414 19.27 -19.63 7.09
N PHE A 415 18.78 -18.79 6.17
CA PHE A 415 17.34 -18.54 6.01
C PHE A 415 16.65 -19.63 5.20
N ILE A 416 17.39 -20.33 4.35
CA ILE A 416 16.90 -21.44 3.53
C ILE A 416 17.89 -22.61 3.57
N GLY A 417 17.37 -23.82 3.35
CA GLY A 417 18.19 -25.02 3.30
C GLY A 417 19.07 -25.09 2.04
N ARG A 418 20.26 -25.68 2.18
CA ARG A 418 21.29 -25.79 1.13
C ARG A 418 20.87 -26.59 -0.12
N TYR A 419 19.79 -27.37 -0.04
CA TYR A 419 19.36 -28.30 -1.08
C TYR A 419 18.17 -27.79 -1.91
N LYS A 420 17.85 -26.49 -1.84
CA LYS A 420 16.69 -25.89 -2.53
C LYS A 420 16.99 -25.29 -3.90
N ASP A 421 18.26 -25.24 -4.30
CA ASP A 421 18.72 -24.65 -5.56
C ASP A 421 18.05 -25.27 -6.80
N ALA A 422 17.98 -26.59 -6.89
CA ALA A 422 17.35 -27.29 -8.01
C ALA A 422 15.84 -27.01 -8.12
N ALA A 423 15.15 -26.95 -6.98
CA ALA A 423 13.72 -26.63 -6.93
C ALA A 423 13.48 -25.16 -7.35
N VAL A 424 14.31 -24.23 -6.86
CA VAL A 424 14.24 -22.82 -7.25
C VAL A 424 14.54 -22.64 -8.74
N PHE A 425 15.49 -23.39 -9.31
CA PHE A 425 15.75 -23.36 -10.75
C PHE A 425 14.56 -23.88 -11.57
N GLY A 426 13.84 -24.89 -11.06
CA GLY A 426 12.60 -25.37 -11.67
C GLY A 426 11.55 -24.27 -11.76
N GLU A 427 11.29 -23.57 -10.65
CA GLU A 427 10.35 -22.42 -10.60
C GLU A 427 10.82 -21.26 -11.49
N PHE A 428 12.11 -20.92 -11.43
CA PHE A 428 12.71 -19.91 -12.30
C PHE A 428 12.51 -20.25 -13.79
N SER A 429 12.69 -21.51 -14.16
CA SER A 429 12.48 -21.96 -15.53
C SER A 429 11.03 -21.74 -15.95
N LEU A 430 10.06 -22.02 -15.09
CA LEU A 430 8.65 -21.72 -15.39
C LEU A 430 8.43 -20.22 -15.66
N ILE A 431 9.07 -19.33 -14.88
CA ILE A 431 8.99 -17.87 -15.09
C ILE A 431 9.61 -17.47 -16.44
N CYS A 432 10.77 -18.03 -16.80
CA CYS A 432 11.47 -17.68 -18.05
C CYS A 432 10.84 -18.31 -19.31
N PHE A 433 10.19 -19.46 -19.18
CA PHE A 433 9.53 -20.15 -20.29
C PHE A 433 8.04 -19.81 -20.39
N ALA A 434 7.44 -19.18 -19.37
CA ALA A 434 6.13 -18.55 -19.44
C ALA A 434 6.22 -17.27 -20.30
N GLY A 435 6.41 -17.44 -21.61
CA GLY A 435 6.11 -16.39 -22.57
C GLY A 435 4.65 -15.98 -22.38
N THR A 436 4.37 -14.68 -22.38
CA THR A 436 2.98 -14.21 -22.37
C THR A 436 2.33 -14.69 -23.66
N GLN A 437 1.34 -15.58 -23.55
CA GLN A 437 0.60 -16.08 -24.71
C GLN A 437 -0.80 -15.46 -24.71
N LEU A 438 -1.25 -15.07 -25.90
CA LEU A 438 -2.61 -14.59 -26.12
C LEU A 438 -3.46 -15.76 -26.60
N LEU A 439 -4.45 -16.14 -25.78
CA LEU A 439 -5.51 -17.06 -26.14
C LEU A 439 -6.65 -16.27 -26.78
N PHE A 440 -7.12 -16.68 -27.95
CA PHE A 440 -8.24 -16.04 -28.63
C PHE A 440 -9.03 -17.06 -29.44
N SER A 441 -10.32 -16.79 -29.65
CA SER A 441 -11.13 -17.50 -30.64
C SER A 441 -11.27 -16.65 -31.91
N ASN A 442 -11.44 -17.32 -33.05
CA ASN A 442 -11.76 -16.66 -34.34
C ASN A 442 -13.03 -17.28 -34.95
N GLN A 443 -14.03 -17.54 -34.10
CA GLN A 443 -15.31 -18.18 -34.41
C GLN A 443 -15.21 -19.70 -34.70
N LYS A 444 -14.25 -20.11 -35.54
CA LYS A 444 -14.08 -21.51 -35.97
C LYS A 444 -12.96 -22.25 -35.26
N ASP A 445 -12.01 -21.53 -34.68
CA ASP A 445 -10.89 -22.11 -33.93
C ASP A 445 -10.66 -21.38 -32.62
N ILE A 446 -10.02 -22.07 -31.68
CA ILE A 446 -9.36 -21.46 -30.52
C ILE A 446 -7.86 -21.56 -30.73
N ARG A 447 -7.16 -20.44 -30.58
CA ARG A 447 -5.76 -20.27 -30.96
C ARG A 447 -4.94 -19.62 -29.85
N LEU A 448 -3.66 -19.96 -29.79
CA LEU A 448 -2.65 -19.30 -28.96
C LEU A 448 -1.62 -18.63 -29.86
N ILE A 449 -1.20 -17.43 -29.51
CA ILE A 449 -0.05 -16.76 -30.13
C ILE A 449 0.90 -16.24 -29.06
N ASP A 450 2.19 -16.35 -29.30
CA ASP A 450 3.20 -15.75 -28.41
C ASP A 450 3.16 -14.23 -28.55
N ALA A 451 3.02 -13.51 -27.43
CA ALA A 451 2.99 -12.05 -27.44
C ALA A 451 4.37 -11.46 -27.75
N GLU A 452 5.45 -12.21 -27.55
CA GLU A 452 6.82 -11.74 -27.78
C GLU A 452 7.12 -11.54 -29.27
N PRO A 453 7.59 -10.33 -29.69
CA PRO A 453 7.83 -10.02 -31.09
C PRO A 453 8.73 -11.01 -31.84
N GLN A 454 9.67 -11.65 -31.15
CA GLN A 454 10.62 -12.59 -31.75
C GLN A 454 10.03 -13.99 -31.99
N ARG A 455 8.89 -14.32 -31.36
CA ARG A 455 8.23 -15.63 -31.44
C ARG A 455 6.86 -15.60 -32.13
N ARG A 456 6.43 -14.44 -32.65
CA ARG A 456 5.15 -14.21 -33.38
C ARG A 456 5.05 -14.89 -34.76
N ASN A 457 5.82 -15.95 -35.04
CA ASN A 457 5.94 -16.49 -36.38
C ASN A 457 4.68 -17.23 -36.86
N SER A 458 3.82 -17.72 -35.96
CA SER A 458 2.49 -18.24 -36.28
C SER A 458 1.63 -18.50 -35.03
N SER A 459 0.31 -18.31 -35.13
CA SER A 459 -0.62 -18.74 -34.07
C SER A 459 -0.76 -20.27 -34.07
N ARG A 460 -0.61 -20.91 -32.91
CA ARG A 460 -0.90 -22.33 -32.70
C ARG A 460 -2.41 -22.54 -32.56
N ILE A 461 -2.99 -23.39 -33.41
CA ILE A 461 -4.38 -23.81 -33.28
C ILE A 461 -4.47 -24.86 -32.16
N LEU A 462 -5.32 -24.63 -31.17
CA LEU A 462 -5.59 -25.56 -30.07
C LEU A 462 -6.76 -26.47 -30.38
N ILE A 463 -7.86 -25.87 -30.85
CA ILE A 463 -9.08 -26.55 -31.26
C ILE A 463 -9.47 -25.96 -32.60
N LYS A 464 -9.89 -26.83 -33.51
CA LYS A 464 -10.31 -26.49 -34.87
C LYS A 464 -11.72 -26.98 -35.13
N ASP A 465 -12.31 -26.50 -36.22
CA ASP A 465 -13.59 -26.99 -36.73
C ASP A 465 -14.75 -26.81 -35.72
N LEU A 466 -14.73 -25.70 -34.96
CA LEU A 466 -15.82 -25.30 -34.04
C LEU A 466 -16.99 -24.66 -34.80
N GLU A 467 -18.17 -24.55 -34.19
CA GLU A 467 -19.34 -24.01 -34.87
C GLU A 467 -19.42 -22.48 -34.77
N ASP A 468 -19.64 -21.92 -33.59
CA ASP A 468 -19.69 -20.46 -33.39
C ASP A 468 -19.16 -20.05 -32.02
N VAL A 469 -17.83 -19.97 -31.89
CA VAL A 469 -17.14 -19.71 -30.62
C VAL A 469 -16.60 -18.30 -30.52
N ASN A 470 -17.31 -17.46 -29.78
CA ASN A 470 -17.02 -16.03 -29.63
C ASN A 470 -16.40 -15.67 -28.27
N PHE A 471 -16.60 -16.50 -27.25
CA PHE A 471 -16.15 -16.24 -25.88
C PHE A 471 -15.34 -17.40 -25.35
N VAL A 472 -14.15 -17.08 -24.84
CA VAL A 472 -13.18 -18.03 -24.30
C VAL A 472 -12.59 -17.45 -23.02
N ASP A 473 -12.36 -18.32 -22.04
CA ASP A 473 -11.60 -17.99 -20.84
C ASP A 473 -10.85 -19.24 -20.35
N PHE A 474 -10.00 -19.11 -19.33
CA PHE A 474 -9.13 -20.19 -18.88
C PHE A 474 -8.97 -20.25 -17.37
N TYR A 475 -8.66 -21.44 -16.86
CA TYR A 475 -8.16 -21.63 -15.51
C TYR A 475 -6.71 -22.12 -15.60
N PHE A 476 -5.78 -21.22 -15.30
CA PHE A 476 -4.34 -21.45 -15.51
C PHE A 476 -3.78 -22.60 -14.68
N GLU A 477 -4.14 -22.69 -13.40
CA GLU A 477 -3.58 -23.67 -12.46
C GLU A 477 -3.85 -25.12 -12.91
N GLU A 478 -5.09 -25.40 -13.34
CA GLU A 478 -5.50 -26.73 -13.85
C GLU A 478 -5.36 -26.85 -15.38
N GLN A 479 -4.78 -25.85 -16.04
CA GLN A 479 -4.60 -25.82 -17.50
C GLN A 479 -5.90 -26.08 -18.27
N LEU A 480 -7.01 -25.52 -17.81
CA LEU A 480 -8.33 -25.67 -18.46
C LEU A 480 -8.66 -24.47 -19.33
N ILE A 481 -9.30 -24.72 -20.47
CA ILE A 481 -9.88 -23.70 -21.34
C ILE A 481 -11.38 -23.95 -21.42
N PHE A 482 -12.15 -22.89 -21.23
CA PHE A 482 -13.59 -22.86 -21.32
C PHE A 482 -14.01 -21.99 -22.50
N TRP A 483 -15.05 -22.40 -23.21
CA TRP A 483 -15.62 -21.59 -24.27
C TRP A 483 -17.11 -21.81 -24.42
N ALA A 484 -17.79 -20.79 -24.94
CA ALA A 484 -19.19 -20.84 -25.31
C ALA A 484 -19.32 -21.04 -26.82
N ASP A 485 -20.09 -22.04 -27.24
CA ASP A 485 -20.43 -22.30 -28.64
C ASP A 485 -21.91 -21.95 -28.83
N VAL A 486 -22.18 -20.82 -29.47
CA VAL A 486 -23.52 -20.24 -29.61
C VAL A 486 -24.38 -21.11 -30.51
N ALA A 487 -23.82 -21.63 -31.60
CA ALA A 487 -24.55 -22.46 -32.56
C ALA A 487 -24.95 -23.82 -31.98
N LEU A 488 -24.16 -24.34 -31.02
CA LEU A 488 -24.48 -25.58 -30.31
C LEU A 488 -25.33 -25.35 -29.06
N GLU A 489 -25.50 -24.11 -28.60
CA GLU A 489 -26.12 -23.76 -27.31
C GLU A 489 -25.42 -24.46 -26.12
N GLU A 490 -24.09 -24.58 -26.17
CA GLU A 490 -23.30 -25.27 -25.15
C GLU A 490 -22.15 -24.43 -24.61
N ILE A 491 -21.79 -24.67 -23.35
CA ILE A 491 -20.50 -24.27 -22.79
C ILE A 491 -19.66 -25.51 -22.59
N ARG A 492 -18.42 -25.46 -23.07
CA ARG A 492 -17.50 -26.60 -23.11
C ARG A 492 -16.20 -26.28 -22.40
N CYS A 493 -15.52 -27.33 -21.97
CA CYS A 493 -14.27 -27.30 -21.25
C CYS A 493 -13.29 -28.31 -21.85
N MET A 494 -12.00 -27.98 -21.82
CA MET A 494 -10.93 -28.85 -22.26
C MET A 494 -9.66 -28.61 -21.44
N HIS A 495 -8.89 -29.67 -21.23
CA HIS A 495 -7.55 -29.56 -20.68
C HIS A 495 -6.53 -29.30 -21.80
N MET A 496 -5.65 -28.31 -21.65
CA MET A 496 -4.73 -27.87 -22.72
C MET A 496 -3.82 -28.99 -23.23
N ASN A 497 -3.42 -29.92 -22.37
CA ASN A 497 -2.56 -31.06 -22.74
C ASN A 497 -3.33 -32.23 -23.38
N ASP A 498 -4.66 -32.20 -23.37
CA ASP A 498 -5.48 -33.25 -23.97
C ASP A 498 -6.62 -32.67 -24.81
N PRO A 499 -6.28 -32.05 -25.96
CA PRO A 499 -7.27 -31.33 -26.74
C PRO A 499 -8.31 -32.22 -27.43
N LYS A 500 -8.11 -33.54 -27.42
CA LYS A 500 -9.04 -34.51 -28.00
C LYS A 500 -10.20 -34.85 -27.05
N ASN A 501 -10.02 -34.63 -25.75
CA ASN A 501 -11.00 -34.97 -24.72
C ASN A 501 -11.66 -33.70 -24.15
N ASN A 502 -12.31 -32.92 -25.03
CA ASN A 502 -13.19 -31.84 -24.58
C ASN A 502 -14.54 -32.39 -24.09
N LYS A 503 -15.15 -31.65 -23.16
CA LYS A 503 -16.41 -32.03 -22.52
C LYS A 503 -17.38 -30.85 -22.55
N SER A 504 -18.63 -31.10 -22.90
CA SER A 504 -19.69 -30.12 -22.70
C SER A 504 -20.11 -30.14 -21.24
N ILE A 505 -20.00 -29.00 -20.56
CA ILE A 505 -20.29 -28.85 -19.12
C ILE A 505 -21.68 -28.26 -18.89
N ILE A 506 -22.19 -27.46 -19.83
CA ILE A 506 -23.55 -26.95 -19.82
C ILE A 506 -24.13 -27.19 -21.21
N THR A 507 -25.22 -27.95 -21.28
CA THR A 507 -25.83 -28.43 -22.53
C THR A 507 -27.32 -28.15 -22.65
N THR A 508 -27.91 -27.45 -21.67
CA THR A 508 -29.35 -27.19 -21.63
C THR A 508 -29.64 -25.79 -21.13
N GLY A 509 -30.73 -25.19 -21.57
CA GLY A 509 -31.17 -23.88 -21.06
C GLY A 509 -30.20 -22.74 -21.37
N LEU A 510 -29.48 -22.85 -22.48
CA LEU A 510 -28.76 -21.76 -23.14
C LEU A 510 -29.45 -21.53 -24.49
N ILE A 511 -29.39 -20.31 -25.01
CA ILE A 511 -29.86 -19.93 -26.34
C ILE A 511 -28.77 -19.10 -27.04
N SER A 512 -28.20 -18.12 -26.36
CA SER A 512 -27.08 -17.33 -26.89
C SER A 512 -26.10 -16.96 -25.78
N PRO A 513 -25.18 -17.87 -25.40
CA PRO A 513 -24.17 -17.61 -24.38
C PRO A 513 -23.13 -16.59 -24.88
N ASP A 514 -23.32 -15.33 -24.51
CA ASP A 514 -22.61 -14.17 -25.06
C ASP A 514 -21.56 -13.56 -24.11
N GLY A 515 -21.22 -14.28 -23.06
CA GLY A 515 -20.17 -13.91 -22.14
C GLY A 515 -19.80 -15.09 -21.26
N LEU A 516 -18.51 -15.19 -20.96
CA LEU A 516 -17.94 -16.26 -20.14
C LEU A 516 -16.80 -15.66 -19.32
N ALA A 517 -16.80 -15.95 -18.01
CA ALA A 517 -15.69 -15.60 -17.14
C ALA A 517 -15.47 -16.67 -16.07
N VAL A 518 -14.21 -17.01 -15.83
CA VAL A 518 -13.77 -17.99 -14.84
C VAL A 518 -13.38 -17.27 -13.55
N ASP A 519 -14.03 -17.64 -12.46
CA ASP A 519 -13.57 -17.31 -11.11
C ASP A 519 -12.57 -18.38 -10.67
N TRP A 520 -11.28 -18.09 -10.86
CA TRP A 520 -10.19 -19.01 -10.52
C TRP A 520 -9.99 -19.16 -9.00
N MET A 521 -10.44 -18.21 -8.17
CA MET A 521 -10.31 -18.29 -6.71
C MET A 521 -11.43 -19.13 -6.10
N GLY A 522 -12.68 -18.83 -6.42
CA GLY A 522 -13.87 -19.55 -5.95
C GLY A 522 -14.16 -20.84 -6.73
N LYS A 523 -13.40 -21.10 -7.80
CA LYS A 523 -13.58 -22.23 -8.73
C LYS A 523 -15.00 -22.28 -9.26
N LYS A 524 -15.43 -21.17 -9.86
CA LYS A 524 -16.78 -20.98 -10.44
C LYS A 524 -16.67 -20.52 -11.89
N LEU A 525 -17.72 -20.80 -12.64
CA LEU A 525 -17.89 -20.35 -14.02
C LEU A 525 -19.11 -19.44 -14.07
N TYR A 526 -18.90 -18.21 -14.52
CA TYR A 526 -19.95 -17.23 -14.73
C TYR A 526 -20.19 -17.06 -16.23
N PHE A 527 -21.45 -16.95 -16.62
CA PHE A 527 -21.80 -16.76 -18.01
C PHE A 527 -23.09 -15.97 -18.13
N SER A 528 -23.19 -15.22 -19.23
CA SER A 528 -24.36 -14.45 -19.62
C SER A 528 -24.97 -15.08 -20.85
N ASP A 529 -26.30 -15.01 -20.93
CA ASP A 529 -27.05 -15.46 -22.08
C ASP A 529 -28.00 -14.33 -22.51
N SER A 530 -27.79 -13.83 -23.72
CA SER A 530 -28.42 -12.61 -24.21
C SER A 530 -29.88 -12.80 -24.62
N GLU A 531 -30.26 -14.00 -25.04
CA GLU A 531 -31.62 -14.33 -25.48
C GLU A 531 -32.51 -14.73 -24.30
N THR A 532 -31.96 -15.45 -23.32
CA THR A 532 -32.68 -15.77 -22.07
C THR A 532 -32.67 -14.63 -21.05
N ASN A 533 -31.88 -13.58 -21.30
CA ASN A 533 -31.69 -12.43 -20.42
C ASN A 533 -31.26 -12.81 -19.00
N ARG A 534 -30.28 -13.71 -18.90
CA ARG A 534 -29.81 -14.24 -17.61
C ARG A 534 -28.30 -14.11 -17.46
N ILE A 535 -27.90 -13.92 -16.21
CA ILE A 535 -26.52 -14.13 -15.77
C ILE A 535 -26.54 -15.25 -14.75
N GLU A 536 -25.72 -16.26 -14.98
CA GLU A 536 -25.71 -17.50 -14.23
C GLU A 536 -24.31 -17.86 -13.75
N VAL A 537 -24.26 -18.73 -12.74
CA VAL A 537 -23.04 -19.27 -12.18
C VAL A 537 -23.16 -20.77 -11.99
N SER A 538 -22.06 -21.49 -12.18
CA SER A 538 -21.94 -22.91 -11.81
C SER A 538 -20.56 -23.19 -11.22
N ASN A 539 -20.34 -24.41 -10.74
CA ASN A 539 -18.98 -24.94 -10.62
C ASN A 539 -18.34 -25.08 -12.01
N LEU A 540 -17.01 -25.23 -12.04
CA LEU A 540 -16.24 -25.43 -13.28
C LEU A 540 -16.64 -26.68 -14.06
N ASP A 541 -17.25 -27.68 -13.41
CA ASP A 541 -17.77 -28.90 -14.03
C ASP A 541 -19.24 -28.79 -14.48
N GLY A 542 -19.86 -27.60 -14.34
CA GLY A 542 -21.26 -27.34 -14.67
C GLY A 542 -22.26 -27.67 -13.53
N THR A 543 -21.80 -28.28 -12.43
CA THR A 543 -22.67 -28.61 -11.30
C THR A 543 -23.08 -27.37 -10.49
N TYR A 544 -24.15 -27.50 -9.70
CA TYR A 544 -24.67 -26.42 -8.84
C TYR A 544 -24.97 -25.11 -9.60
N ARG A 545 -25.47 -25.24 -10.83
CA ARG A 545 -25.90 -24.11 -11.64
C ARG A 545 -26.98 -23.29 -10.94
N LYS A 546 -26.83 -21.98 -10.92
CA LYS A 546 -27.73 -21.02 -10.29
C LYS A 546 -27.84 -19.75 -11.15
N VAL A 547 -29.07 -19.29 -11.34
CA VAL A 547 -29.34 -17.98 -11.93
C VAL A 547 -29.10 -16.90 -10.86
N LEU A 548 -28.20 -15.96 -11.15
CA LEU A 548 -27.90 -14.84 -10.26
C LEU A 548 -28.81 -13.65 -10.57
N PHE A 549 -28.98 -13.36 -11.87
CA PHE A 549 -29.77 -12.23 -12.34
C PHE A 549 -30.66 -12.66 -13.51
N TRP A 550 -31.91 -12.20 -13.49
CA TRP A 550 -32.93 -12.56 -14.50
C TRP A 550 -34.03 -11.50 -14.69
N ARG A 551 -33.92 -10.36 -14.02
CA ARG A 551 -34.89 -9.25 -14.08
C ARG A 551 -34.16 -7.98 -14.46
N ASP A 552 -34.80 -7.17 -15.29
CA ASP A 552 -34.28 -5.87 -15.73
C ASP A 552 -32.94 -5.96 -16.49
N PHE A 553 -32.71 -7.09 -17.18
CA PHE A 553 -31.62 -7.29 -18.13
C PHE A 553 -32.17 -7.40 -19.55
N ASP A 554 -31.50 -6.70 -20.47
CA ASP A 554 -31.76 -6.78 -21.90
C ASP A 554 -30.43 -7.06 -22.61
N GLN A 555 -30.33 -8.25 -23.20
CA GLN A 555 -29.18 -8.75 -23.95
C GLN A 555 -27.84 -8.58 -23.23
N PRO A 556 -27.62 -9.20 -22.05
CA PRO A 556 -26.31 -9.20 -21.42
C PRO A 556 -25.26 -9.86 -22.34
N ARG A 557 -24.15 -9.15 -22.57
CA ARG A 557 -23.03 -9.59 -23.43
C ARG A 557 -21.83 -9.95 -22.57
N SER A 558 -20.68 -9.32 -22.78
CA SER A 558 -19.44 -9.63 -22.09
C SER A 558 -19.53 -9.49 -20.57
N ILE A 559 -18.85 -10.40 -19.88
CA ILE A 559 -18.71 -10.43 -18.42
C ILE A 559 -17.23 -10.39 -18.07
N ALA A 560 -16.90 -9.70 -16.97
CA ALA A 560 -15.57 -9.66 -16.38
C ALA A 560 -15.73 -9.74 -14.85
N LEU A 561 -14.77 -10.38 -14.19
CA LEU A 561 -14.79 -10.57 -12.73
C LEU A 561 -13.60 -9.84 -12.11
N VAL A 562 -13.85 -9.12 -11.01
CA VAL A 562 -12.81 -8.44 -10.22
C VAL A 562 -12.76 -9.08 -8.84
N LEU A 563 -12.11 -10.25 -8.78
CA LEU A 563 -12.25 -11.16 -7.66
C LEU A 563 -11.64 -10.65 -6.33
N THR A 564 -10.77 -9.64 -6.35
CA THR A 564 -10.13 -9.11 -5.14
C THR A 564 -11.05 -8.23 -4.30
N ASP A 565 -12.13 -7.70 -4.89
CA ASP A 565 -13.02 -6.73 -4.26
C ASP A 565 -14.39 -7.34 -3.87
N GLY A 566 -14.54 -8.66 -4.04
CA GLY A 566 -15.81 -9.39 -3.87
C GLY A 566 -16.69 -9.31 -5.11
#